data_AF-A0A183IMC7-F1
#
_entry.id   AF-A0A183IMC7-F1
#
_cell.length_a   1.000
_cell.length_b   1.000
_cell.length_c   1.000
_cell.angle_alpha   90.00
_cell.angle_beta   90.00
_cell.angle_gamma   90.00
#
_symmetry.space_group_name_H-M   'P 1'
#
loop_
_entity.id
_entity.type
_entity.pdbx_description
1 polymer ?
#
loop_
_entity_poly.entity_id
_entity_poly.type
_entity_poly.pdbx_seq_one_letter_code
_entity_poly.pdbx_strand_id
1 'polypeptide(L)'
;MLNLWNAYVDLELPCILPLLKMQMAGLILDVDRFRQLHCKVNTRIAVIERQAFSLAGRVFQLSSYGDVRKVLYSDLGLPPDGDPSIVNLHRTGSNHPLRYSTAKCVLEKLSKYHPLPQMILEWRRLHVLLSNLSPLLGLAKEYSGERRMFRISGAYDRFTATGRILICGTNMQTTPRTFESCDEVNEFNARSLFVAPQGFVLLSSDFAQLELRIAAHLSDDHQLISDLNNSVDVFDVIGSCLFQSSSKSADERRQRAKKVGLDIHQVGV
;
A
#
# COMPACT_ATOMS: atom_id res chain seq x y z
N MET A 1 1.96 30.13 25.75
CA MET A 1 1.40 30.51 24.44
C MET A 1 2.36 29.96 23.40
N LEU A 2 1.94 29.02 22.54
CA LEU A 2 2.83 28.42 21.54
C LEU A 2 3.34 29.53 20.61
N ASN A 3 4.65 29.61 20.39
CA ASN A 3 5.26 30.61 19.50
C ASN A 3 5.09 30.19 18.03
N LEU A 4 3.84 30.22 17.56
CA LEU A 4 3.44 29.77 16.23
C LEU A 4 3.87 30.73 15.11
N TRP A 5 4.21 31.97 15.46
CA TRP A 5 4.62 32.98 14.49
C TRP A 5 5.92 32.57 13.79
N ASN A 6 6.93 32.15 14.55
CA ASN A 6 8.21 31.72 13.97
C ASN A 6 8.04 30.46 13.12
N ALA A 7 7.26 29.48 13.57
CA ALA A 7 6.96 28.29 12.75
C ALA A 7 6.25 28.64 11.43
N TYR A 8 5.32 29.60 11.46
CA TYR A 8 4.64 30.05 10.25
C TYR A 8 5.59 30.76 9.27
N VAL A 9 6.41 31.70 9.78
CA VAL A 9 7.30 32.52 8.96
C VAL A 9 8.50 31.74 8.43
N ASP A 10 9.10 30.90 9.26
CA ASP A 10 10.37 30.23 8.94
C ASP A 10 10.16 28.87 8.24
N LEU A 11 8.99 28.24 8.40
CA LEU A 11 8.71 26.91 7.86
C LEU A 11 7.55 26.91 6.85
N GLU A 12 6.34 27.34 7.25
CA GLU A 12 5.16 27.23 6.37
C GLU A 12 5.19 28.17 5.16
N LEU A 13 5.61 29.43 5.34
CA LEU A 13 5.67 30.39 4.24
C LEU A 13 6.71 30.00 3.16
N PRO A 14 7.96 29.65 3.51
CA PRO A 14 8.96 29.24 2.52
C PRO A 14 8.58 27.97 1.74
N CYS A 15 7.82 27.05 2.36
CA CYS A 15 7.36 25.83 1.70
C CYS A 15 6.43 26.08 0.51
N ILE A 16 5.76 27.24 0.42
CA ILE A 16 4.81 27.54 -0.67
C ILE A 16 5.52 27.58 -2.03
N LEU A 17 6.68 28.23 -2.11
CA LEU A 17 7.37 28.45 -3.38
C LEU A 17 7.88 27.15 -4.03
N PRO A 18 8.54 26.22 -3.31
CA PRO A 18 8.89 24.91 -3.84
C PRO A 18 7.66 24.11 -4.32
N LEU A 19 6.57 24.11 -3.56
CA LEU A 19 5.35 23.36 -3.93
C LEU A 19 4.71 23.90 -5.21
N LEU A 20 4.65 25.22 -5.38
CA LEU A 20 4.19 25.83 -6.63
C LEU A 20 5.09 25.47 -7.81
N LYS A 21 6.42 25.50 -7.63
CA LYS A 21 7.37 25.07 -8.68
C LYS A 21 7.17 23.61 -9.05
N MET A 22 6.96 22.73 -8.07
CA MET A 22 6.67 21.30 -8.30
C MET A 22 5.35 21.10 -9.05
N GLN A 23 4.31 21.86 -8.70
CA GLN A 23 3.01 21.81 -9.37
C GLN A 23 3.10 22.26 -10.83
N MET A 24 3.83 23.33 -11.10
CA MET A 24 4.03 23.85 -12.46
C MET A 24 4.91 22.91 -13.32
N ALA A 25 5.95 22.31 -12.72
CA ALA A 25 6.83 21.38 -13.43
C ALA A 25 6.08 20.11 -13.86
N GLY A 26 5.32 19.52 -12.92
CA GLY A 26 4.66 18.23 -13.08
C GLY A 26 5.64 17.06 -13.23
N LEU A 27 5.10 15.87 -13.43
CA LEU A 27 5.83 14.64 -13.74
C LEU A 27 5.49 14.17 -15.15
N ILE A 28 6.48 13.64 -15.85
CA ILE A 28 6.28 13.09 -17.18
C ILE A 28 5.80 11.65 -17.07
N LEU A 29 4.75 11.33 -17.82
CA LEU A 29 4.17 10.01 -17.93
C LEU A 29 4.44 9.41 -19.32
N ASP A 30 4.93 8.17 -19.35
CA ASP A 30 4.96 7.37 -20.56
C ASP A 30 3.58 6.73 -20.80
N VAL A 31 2.81 7.31 -21.71
CA VAL A 31 1.44 6.87 -22.01
C VAL A 31 1.40 5.51 -22.70
N ASP A 32 2.42 5.16 -23.47
CA ASP A 32 2.44 3.87 -24.18
C ASP A 32 2.72 2.73 -23.20
N ARG A 33 3.70 2.91 -22.29
CA ARG A 33 3.90 1.98 -21.16
C ARG A 33 2.68 1.90 -20.27
N PHE A 34 2.01 3.03 -20.02
CA PHE A 34 0.77 3.06 -19.24
C PHE A 34 -0.32 2.18 -19.90
N ARG A 35 -0.56 2.35 -21.20
CA ARG A 35 -1.56 1.56 -21.95
C ARG A 35 -1.22 0.08 -21.92
N GLN A 36 0.05 -0.28 -22.11
CA GLN A 36 0.50 -1.67 -22.03
C GLN A 36 0.25 -2.26 -20.64
N LEU A 37 0.61 -1.54 -19.57
CA LEU A 37 0.37 -1.99 -18.20
C LEU A 37 -1.13 -2.12 -17.91
N HIS A 38 -1.93 -1.14 -18.33
CA HIS A 38 -3.39 -1.16 -18.17
C HIS A 38 -4.03 -2.36 -18.86
N CYS A 39 -3.63 -2.67 -20.09
CA CYS A 39 -4.08 -3.88 -20.80
C CYS A 39 -3.65 -5.15 -20.06
N LYS A 40 -2.38 -5.27 -19.67
CA LYS A 40 -1.86 -6.43 -18.92
C LYS A 40 -2.64 -6.68 -17.62
N VAL A 41 -2.90 -5.63 -16.84
CA VAL A 41 -3.65 -5.71 -15.58
C VAL A 41 -5.08 -6.19 -15.83
N ASN A 42 -5.78 -5.61 -16.81
CA ASN A 42 -7.15 -6.02 -17.13
C ASN A 42 -7.23 -7.47 -17.63
N THR A 43 -6.30 -7.90 -18.48
CA THR A 43 -6.23 -9.30 -18.92
C THR A 43 -6.02 -10.24 -17.74
N ARG A 44 -5.13 -9.91 -16.81
CA ARG A 44 -4.89 -10.74 -15.62
C ARG A 44 -6.09 -10.78 -14.68
N ILE A 45 -6.75 -9.64 -14.45
CA ILE A 45 -7.99 -9.58 -13.66
C ILE A 45 -9.05 -10.52 -14.26
N ALA A 46 -9.28 -10.48 -15.57
CA ALA A 46 -10.27 -11.33 -16.22
C ALA A 46 -9.95 -12.83 -16.10
N VAL A 47 -8.65 -13.20 -16.15
CA VAL A 47 -8.21 -14.59 -15.94
C VAL A 47 -8.49 -15.03 -14.51
N ILE A 48 -8.11 -14.22 -13.51
CA ILE A 48 -8.33 -14.52 -12.10
C ILE A 48 -9.82 -14.65 -11.79
N GLU A 49 -10.66 -13.78 -12.35
CA GLU A 49 -12.12 -13.83 -12.17
C GLU A 49 -12.71 -15.16 -12.66
N ARG A 50 -12.34 -15.59 -13.87
CA ARG A 50 -12.79 -16.88 -14.42
C ARG A 50 -12.35 -18.06 -13.56
N GLN A 51 -11.10 -18.06 -13.11
CA GLN A 51 -10.58 -19.12 -12.25
C GLN A 51 -11.26 -19.12 -10.88
N ALA A 52 -11.49 -17.94 -10.29
CA ALA A 52 -12.20 -17.79 -9.03
C ALA A 52 -13.65 -18.29 -9.11
N PHE A 53 -14.37 -18.00 -10.21
CA PHE A 53 -15.73 -18.49 -10.42
C PHE A 53 -15.77 -20.00 -10.62
N SER A 54 -14.80 -20.57 -11.34
CA SER A 54 -14.68 -22.02 -11.50
C SER A 54 -14.42 -22.73 -10.17
N LEU A 55 -13.58 -22.16 -9.30
CA LEU A 55 -13.27 -22.73 -7.98
C LEU A 55 -14.43 -22.59 -6.99
N ALA A 56 -15.17 -21.47 -7.05
CA ALA A 56 -16.30 -21.23 -6.17
C ALA A 56 -17.58 -21.95 -6.61
N GLY A 57 -17.64 -22.44 -7.86
CA GLY A 57 -18.85 -23.06 -8.43
C GLY A 57 -20.00 -22.08 -8.66
N ARG A 58 -19.78 -20.77 -8.48
CA ARG A 58 -20.76 -19.71 -8.73
C ARG A 58 -20.09 -18.42 -9.16
N VAL A 59 -20.85 -17.56 -9.82
CA VAL A 59 -20.44 -16.18 -10.12
C VAL A 59 -20.73 -15.30 -8.91
N PHE A 60 -19.78 -14.46 -8.53
CA PHE A 60 -19.92 -13.51 -7.42
C PHE A 60 -19.07 -12.26 -7.65
N GLN A 61 -19.35 -11.20 -6.91
CA GLN A 61 -18.63 -9.94 -7.05
C GLN A 61 -17.40 -9.89 -6.14
N LEU A 62 -16.20 -9.94 -6.72
CA LEU A 62 -14.92 -9.92 -6.00
C LEU A 62 -14.64 -8.57 -5.29
N SER A 63 -15.23 -7.47 -5.79
CA SER A 63 -15.14 -6.16 -5.14
C SER A 63 -15.99 -6.06 -3.86
N SER A 64 -16.98 -6.94 -3.71
CA SER A 64 -17.89 -6.96 -2.57
C SER A 64 -17.33 -7.83 -1.45
N TYR A 65 -16.94 -7.21 -0.33
CA TYR A 65 -16.50 -7.93 0.86
C TYR A 65 -17.57 -8.89 1.39
N GLY A 66 -18.86 -8.56 1.21
CA GLY A 66 -19.99 -9.38 1.65
C GLY A 66 -20.13 -10.66 0.85
N ASP A 67 -19.97 -10.59 -0.47
CA ASP A 67 -20.13 -11.77 -1.34
C ASP A 67 -18.92 -12.70 -1.24
N VAL A 68 -17.71 -12.12 -1.19
CA VAL A 68 -16.48 -12.87 -0.90
C VAL A 68 -16.61 -13.63 0.42
N ARG A 69 -17.17 -12.98 1.46
CA ARG A 69 -17.40 -13.62 2.76
C ARG A 69 -18.34 -14.82 2.65
N LYS A 70 -19.47 -14.68 1.94
CA LYS A 70 -20.42 -15.78 1.73
C LYS A 70 -19.75 -16.95 1.00
N VAL A 71 -18.97 -16.68 -0.04
CA VAL A 71 -18.26 -17.76 -0.77
C VAL A 71 -17.29 -18.51 0.14
N LEU A 72 -16.44 -17.77 0.87
CA LEU A 72 -15.38 -18.38 1.67
C LEU A 72 -15.92 -19.20 2.86
N TYR A 73 -16.94 -18.68 3.55
CA TYR A 73 -17.39 -19.27 4.82
C TYR A 73 -18.68 -20.08 4.67
N SER A 74 -19.61 -19.68 3.80
CA SER A 74 -20.89 -20.39 3.63
C SER A 74 -20.77 -21.52 2.60
N ASP A 75 -20.18 -21.24 1.43
CA ASP A 75 -20.12 -22.24 0.36
C ASP A 75 -18.93 -23.20 0.55
N LEU A 76 -17.72 -22.66 0.79
CA LEU A 76 -16.50 -23.44 0.96
C LEU A 76 -16.27 -23.94 2.39
N GLY A 77 -17.02 -23.42 3.38
CA GLY A 77 -16.93 -23.85 4.78
C GLY A 77 -15.55 -23.64 5.42
N LEU A 78 -14.77 -22.65 4.96
CA LEU A 78 -13.41 -22.43 5.46
C LEU A 78 -13.41 -21.99 6.94
N PRO A 79 -12.38 -22.35 7.73
CA PRO A 79 -12.32 -22.02 9.14
C PRO A 79 -12.20 -20.50 9.36
N PRO A 80 -13.09 -19.86 10.15
CA PRO A 80 -12.95 -18.45 10.49
C PRO A 80 -11.60 -18.20 11.18
N ASP A 81 -10.90 -17.13 10.77
CA ASP A 81 -9.58 -16.72 11.27
C ASP A 81 -8.41 -17.73 11.09
N GLY A 82 -8.64 -18.80 10.32
CA GLY A 82 -7.64 -19.82 9.99
C GLY A 82 -7.40 -20.85 11.10
N ASP A 83 -8.27 -20.90 12.11
CA ASP A 83 -8.18 -21.83 13.22
C ASP A 83 -9.30 -22.90 13.12
N PRO A 84 -8.94 -24.19 12.90
CA PRO A 84 -9.93 -25.26 12.75
C PRO A 84 -10.71 -25.55 14.03
N SER A 85 -10.24 -25.10 15.20
CA SER A 85 -10.92 -25.33 16.49
C SER A 85 -12.17 -24.44 16.68
N ILE A 86 -12.30 -23.38 15.89
CA ILE A 86 -13.39 -22.39 15.97
C ILE A 86 -14.60 -22.81 15.13
N VAL A 87 -14.46 -23.80 14.23
CA VAL A 87 -15.52 -24.27 13.33
C VAL A 87 -16.72 -24.85 14.11
N ASN A 88 -16.50 -25.41 15.30
CA ASN A 88 -17.54 -26.03 16.12
C ASN A 88 -18.07 -25.16 17.26
N LEU A 89 -17.38 -24.07 17.64
CA LEU A 89 -17.77 -23.24 18.79
C LEU A 89 -18.90 -22.25 18.50
N HIS A 90 -19.15 -21.95 17.22
CA HIS A 90 -20.08 -20.89 16.81
C HIS A 90 -21.37 -21.38 16.14
N ARG A 91 -21.61 -22.69 16.14
CA ARG A 91 -22.92 -23.26 15.81
C ARG A 91 -23.95 -23.05 16.92
N THR A 92 -23.51 -22.59 18.09
CA THR A 92 -24.35 -22.33 19.27
C THR A 92 -24.39 -20.84 19.59
N GLY A 93 -25.45 -20.15 19.13
CA GLY A 93 -26.13 -19.19 20.00
C GLY A 93 -25.76 -17.70 19.95
N SER A 94 -25.30 -17.11 18.84
CA SER A 94 -25.27 -15.63 18.74
C SER A 94 -26.06 -15.10 17.53
N ASN A 95 -27.21 -14.47 17.81
CA ASN A 95 -28.12 -13.82 16.85
C ASN A 95 -27.59 -12.51 16.23
N HIS A 96 -26.26 -12.30 16.19
CA HIS A 96 -25.65 -11.23 15.41
C HIS A 96 -25.05 -11.82 14.14
N PRO A 97 -25.27 -11.24 12.93
CA PRO A 97 -24.58 -11.68 11.73
C PRO A 97 -23.08 -11.41 11.92
N LEU A 98 -22.35 -12.44 12.37
CA LEU A 98 -20.93 -12.39 12.64
C LEU A 98 -20.22 -11.93 11.36
N ARG A 99 -19.69 -10.72 11.40
CA ARG A 99 -19.00 -10.08 10.28
C ARG A 99 -17.61 -10.72 10.13
N TYR A 100 -17.54 -11.94 9.60
CA TYR A 100 -16.26 -12.63 9.39
C TYR A 100 -15.27 -11.73 8.62
N SER A 101 -14.04 -11.63 9.11
CA SER A 101 -13.07 -10.73 8.50
C SER A 101 -12.62 -11.30 7.15
N THR A 102 -12.44 -10.42 6.17
CA THR A 102 -11.75 -10.73 4.92
C THR A 102 -10.48 -9.88 4.78
N ALA A 103 -9.91 -9.47 5.93
CA ALA A 103 -8.66 -8.73 5.95
C ALA A 103 -7.51 -9.56 5.34
N LYS A 104 -6.47 -8.86 4.87
CA LYS A 104 -5.29 -9.48 4.24
C LYS A 104 -4.70 -10.61 5.10
N CYS A 105 -4.53 -10.38 6.40
CA CYS A 105 -3.96 -11.36 7.32
C CYS A 105 -4.80 -12.64 7.44
N VAL A 106 -6.13 -12.54 7.38
CA VAL A 106 -7.04 -13.69 7.44
C VAL A 106 -6.99 -14.46 6.13
N LEU A 107 -7.05 -13.77 4.99
CA LEU A 107 -6.94 -14.40 3.69
C LEU A 107 -5.59 -15.12 3.47
N GLU A 108 -4.49 -14.57 4.01
CA GLU A 108 -3.18 -15.22 4.00
C GLU A 108 -3.18 -16.52 4.81
N LYS A 109 -3.83 -16.57 5.97
CA LYS A 109 -3.98 -17.82 6.74
C LYS A 109 -4.85 -18.82 5.98
N LEU A 110 -5.94 -18.35 5.38
CA LEU A 110 -6.90 -19.17 4.63
C LEU A 110 -6.29 -19.77 3.36
N SER A 111 -5.29 -19.11 2.75
CA SER A 111 -4.61 -19.60 1.55
C SER A 111 -3.97 -20.98 1.71
N LYS A 112 -3.67 -21.39 2.96
CA LYS A 112 -3.13 -22.73 3.26
C LYS A 112 -4.16 -23.86 3.05
N TYR A 113 -5.45 -23.54 3.16
CA TYR A 113 -6.53 -24.51 3.06
C TYR A 113 -7.14 -24.55 1.66
N HIS A 114 -7.15 -23.42 0.96
CA HIS A 114 -7.76 -23.32 -0.36
C HIS A 114 -7.06 -22.27 -1.23
N PRO A 115 -6.95 -22.48 -2.56
CA PRO A 115 -6.30 -21.53 -3.47
C PRO A 115 -7.08 -20.20 -3.63
N LEU A 116 -8.41 -20.22 -3.52
CA LEU A 116 -9.27 -19.03 -3.75
C LEU A 116 -8.87 -17.78 -2.92
N PRO A 117 -8.62 -17.85 -1.60
CA PRO A 117 -8.09 -16.71 -0.82
C PRO A 117 -6.85 -16.02 -1.42
N GLN A 118 -5.90 -16.80 -1.96
CA GLN A 118 -4.69 -16.26 -2.58
C GLN A 118 -5.04 -15.48 -3.87
N MET A 119 -5.95 -16.03 -4.67
CA MET A 119 -6.44 -15.37 -5.89
C MET A 119 -7.18 -14.06 -5.57
N ILE A 120 -7.98 -14.04 -4.50
CA ILE A 120 -8.67 -12.83 -4.03
C ILE A 120 -7.66 -11.76 -3.60
N LEU A 121 -6.58 -12.15 -2.92
CA LEU A 121 -5.51 -11.23 -2.54
C LEU A 121 -4.83 -10.62 -3.77
N GLU A 122 -4.54 -11.43 -4.79
CA GLU A 122 -3.98 -10.97 -6.05
C GLU A 122 -4.93 -10.02 -6.79
N TRP A 123 -6.20 -10.42 -6.94
CA TRP A 123 -7.24 -9.59 -7.55
C TRP A 123 -7.35 -8.22 -6.87
N ARG A 124 -7.34 -8.17 -5.53
CA ARG A 124 -7.41 -6.91 -4.77
C ARG A 124 -6.19 -6.02 -5.03
N ARG A 125 -4.98 -6.60 -5.13
CA ARG A 125 -3.77 -5.84 -5.46
C ARG A 125 -3.87 -5.23 -6.86
N LEU A 126 -4.28 -6.01 -7.85
CA LEU A 126 -4.47 -5.56 -9.23
C LEU A 126 -5.58 -4.53 -9.35
N HIS A 127 -6.69 -4.69 -8.62
CA HIS A 127 -7.79 -3.74 -8.61
C HIS A 127 -7.37 -2.39 -7.99
N VAL A 128 -6.60 -2.39 -6.89
CA VAL A 128 -6.05 -1.15 -6.32
C VAL A 128 -5.07 -0.48 -7.29
N LEU A 129 -4.22 -1.27 -7.96
CA LEU A 129 -3.33 -0.77 -9.01
C LEU A 129 -4.13 -0.09 -10.13
N LEU A 130 -5.15 -0.77 -10.67
CA LEU A 130 -6.00 -0.25 -11.73
C LEU A 130 -6.72 1.03 -11.28
N SER A 131 -7.35 1.01 -10.10
CA SER A 131 -8.09 2.15 -9.55
C SER A 131 -7.19 3.39 -9.33
N ASN A 132 -5.91 3.18 -8.99
CA ASN A 132 -4.95 4.29 -8.87
C ASN A 132 -4.44 4.79 -10.21
N LEU A 133 -4.34 3.91 -11.22
CA LEU A 133 -3.83 4.26 -12.54
C LEU A 133 -4.88 4.95 -13.42
N SER A 134 -6.13 4.48 -13.44
CA SER A 134 -7.16 4.99 -14.36
C SER A 134 -7.35 6.52 -14.34
N PRO A 135 -7.36 7.21 -13.17
CA PRO A 135 -7.47 8.66 -13.14
C PRO A 135 -6.29 9.38 -13.78
N LEU A 136 -5.08 8.81 -13.74
CA LEU A 136 -3.86 9.43 -14.24
C LEU A 136 -3.91 9.64 -15.76
N LEU A 137 -4.53 8.72 -16.50
CA LEU A 137 -4.67 8.84 -17.96
C LEU A 137 -5.57 10.02 -18.35
N GLY A 138 -6.66 10.26 -17.61
CA GLY A 138 -7.57 11.38 -17.87
C GLY A 138 -6.97 12.75 -17.52
N LEU A 139 -6.00 12.77 -16.61
CA LEU A 139 -5.32 13.99 -16.15
C LEU A 139 -4.05 14.31 -16.94
N ALA A 140 -3.54 13.34 -17.70
CA ALA A 140 -2.37 13.49 -18.54
C ALA A 140 -2.66 14.51 -19.66
N LYS A 141 -2.01 15.68 -19.58
CA LYS A 141 -2.11 16.71 -20.63
C LYS A 141 -0.92 16.61 -21.57
N GLU A 142 -1.21 16.67 -22.87
CA GLU A 142 -0.17 16.75 -23.90
C GLU A 142 0.57 18.08 -23.73
N TYR A 143 1.87 17.99 -23.51
CA TYR A 143 2.76 19.15 -23.44
C TYR A 143 3.29 19.41 -24.85
N SER A 144 3.01 20.60 -25.37
CA SER A 144 3.51 21.03 -26.69
C SER A 144 5.01 21.32 -26.60
N GLY A 145 5.83 20.34 -26.97
CA GLY A 145 7.27 20.45 -27.16
C GLY A 145 7.72 19.54 -28.32
N GLU A 146 9.03 19.47 -28.61
CA GLU A 146 9.60 18.71 -29.75
C GLU A 146 9.22 17.21 -29.78
N ARG A 147 8.71 16.66 -28.68
CA ARG A 147 8.09 15.32 -28.61
C ARG A 147 6.76 15.40 -27.89
N ARG A 148 5.80 14.56 -28.30
CA ARG A 148 4.53 14.32 -27.60
C ARG A 148 4.81 13.72 -26.22
N MET A 149 5.00 14.57 -25.23
CA MET A 149 5.18 14.19 -23.84
C MET A 149 3.93 14.52 -23.06
N PHE A 150 3.51 13.62 -22.18
CA PHE A 150 2.36 13.85 -21.31
C PHE A 150 2.85 14.21 -19.92
N ARG A 151 2.29 15.28 -19.36
CA ARG A 151 2.59 15.72 -17.99
C ARG A 151 1.37 15.57 -17.11
N ILE A 152 1.63 15.12 -15.88
CA ILE A 152 0.66 15.07 -14.80
C ILE A 152 1.12 16.01 -13.70
N SER A 153 0.21 16.85 -13.23
CA SER A 153 0.42 17.75 -12.10
C SER A 153 -0.70 17.55 -11.09
N GLY A 154 -0.36 17.37 -9.83
CA GLY A 154 -1.32 17.40 -8.72
C GLY A 154 -1.29 18.73 -7.98
N ALA A 155 -2.38 19.07 -7.30
CA ALA A 155 -2.42 20.21 -6.39
C ALA A 155 -1.87 19.79 -5.01
N TYR A 156 -0.98 20.58 -4.42
CA TYR A 156 -0.41 20.26 -3.11
C TYR A 156 -1.24 20.90 -2.00
N ASP A 157 -1.78 20.08 -1.10
CA ASP A 157 -2.50 20.51 0.08
C ASP A 157 -1.63 20.36 1.32
N ARG A 158 -1.61 21.41 2.16
CA ARG A 158 -0.82 21.49 3.39
C ARG A 158 -1.69 21.39 4.64
N PHE A 159 -3.01 21.46 4.52
CA PHE A 159 -3.94 21.58 5.66
C PHE A 159 -4.29 20.23 6.31
N THR A 160 -3.33 19.31 6.42
CA THR A 160 -3.57 18.06 7.15
C THR A 160 -3.38 18.25 8.66
N ALA A 161 -4.12 17.50 9.45
CA ALA A 161 -4.01 17.52 10.92
C ALA A 161 -2.59 17.19 11.43
N THR A 162 -1.79 16.49 10.63
CA THR A 162 -0.41 16.10 10.99
C THR A 162 0.66 17.03 10.42
N GLY A 163 0.30 18.04 9.62
CA GLY A 163 1.25 18.89 8.88
C GLY A 163 1.91 18.21 7.67
N ARG A 164 1.50 16.97 7.33
CA ARG A 164 1.93 16.31 6.09
C ARG A 164 1.34 17.00 4.85
N ILE A 165 2.09 16.97 3.75
CA ILE A 165 1.65 17.49 2.46
C ILE A 165 0.95 16.37 1.69
N LEU A 166 -0.27 16.64 1.23
CA LEU A 166 -1.03 15.74 0.36
C LEU A 166 -0.99 16.22 -1.08
N ILE A 167 -1.07 15.30 -2.01
CA ILE A 167 -1.27 15.61 -3.42
C ILE A 167 -2.72 15.29 -3.78
N CYS A 168 -3.49 16.33 -4.06
CA CYS A 168 -4.87 16.27 -4.49
C CYS A 168 -4.97 16.20 -6.01
N GLY A 169 -6.02 15.55 -6.50
CA GLY A 169 -6.29 15.37 -7.92
C GLY A 169 -5.54 14.21 -8.56
N THR A 170 -4.39 13.79 -8.02
CA THR A 170 -3.62 12.65 -8.53
C THR A 170 -3.13 11.76 -7.39
N ASN A 171 -3.46 10.47 -7.38
CA ASN A 171 -3.04 9.50 -6.36
C ASN A 171 -1.55 9.09 -6.46
N MET A 172 -0.66 10.00 -6.84
CA MET A 172 0.75 9.68 -7.09
C MET A 172 1.50 9.27 -5.81
N GLN A 173 1.12 9.84 -4.65
CA GLN A 173 1.70 9.48 -3.35
C GLN A 173 1.44 8.03 -2.95
N THR A 174 0.27 7.49 -3.35
CA THR A 174 -0.17 6.14 -3.00
C THR A 174 0.10 5.13 -4.12
N THR A 175 0.93 5.48 -5.12
CA THR A 175 1.29 4.59 -6.21
C THR A 175 1.86 3.28 -5.65
N PRO A 176 1.21 2.12 -5.92
CA PRO A 176 1.65 0.85 -5.39
C PRO A 176 3.11 0.56 -5.72
N ARG A 177 3.78 -0.11 -4.79
CA ARG A 177 5.11 -0.65 -5.05
C ARG A 177 5.02 -1.77 -6.08
N THR A 178 6.12 -2.03 -6.75
CA THR A 178 6.28 -3.18 -7.62
C THR A 178 5.85 -4.45 -6.91
N PHE A 179 5.06 -5.28 -7.59
CA PHE A 179 4.74 -6.61 -7.14
C PHE A 179 4.68 -7.57 -8.32
N GLU A 180 4.97 -8.83 -8.03
CA GLU A 180 4.90 -9.94 -8.97
C GLU A 180 3.55 -10.64 -8.83
N SER A 181 3.06 -11.15 -9.96
CA SER A 181 1.94 -12.11 -9.97
C SER A 181 2.43 -13.47 -9.50
N CYS A 182 1.51 -14.34 -9.04
CA CYS A 182 1.81 -15.74 -8.78
C CYS A 182 2.34 -16.47 -10.03
N ASP A 183 2.04 -15.97 -11.22
CA ASP A 183 2.65 -16.46 -12.45
C ASP A 183 3.92 -15.63 -12.66
N GLU A 184 5.09 -16.21 -12.35
CA GLU A 184 6.45 -15.61 -12.28
C GLU A 184 6.90 -14.78 -13.51
N VAL A 185 6.08 -14.71 -14.56
CA VAL A 185 6.37 -14.05 -15.84
C VAL A 185 5.97 -12.56 -15.85
N ASN A 186 5.10 -12.10 -14.94
CA ASN A 186 4.55 -10.73 -15.00
C ASN A 186 4.86 -9.88 -13.75
N GLU A 187 5.79 -8.93 -13.91
CA GLU A 187 6.04 -7.85 -12.95
C GLU A 187 5.10 -6.66 -13.23
N PHE A 188 4.40 -6.17 -12.19
CA PHE A 188 3.55 -4.98 -12.26
C PHE A 188 4.22 -3.81 -11.54
N ASN A 189 4.78 -2.89 -12.32
CA ASN A 189 5.50 -1.72 -11.80
C ASN A 189 4.86 -0.41 -12.28
N ALA A 190 3.96 0.18 -11.48
CA ALA A 190 3.35 1.47 -11.79
C ALA A 190 4.32 2.66 -11.67
N ARG A 191 5.43 2.52 -10.91
CA ARG A 191 6.40 3.61 -10.75
C ARG A 191 7.25 3.81 -12.00
N SER A 192 7.44 2.75 -12.78
CA SER A 192 8.15 2.77 -14.08
C SER A 192 7.47 3.61 -15.16
N LEU A 193 6.22 4.03 -14.92
CA LEU A 193 5.45 4.89 -15.82
C LEU A 193 5.91 6.35 -15.77
N PHE A 194 6.52 6.76 -14.66
CA PHE A 194 7.07 8.09 -14.49
C PHE A 194 8.50 8.11 -15.00
N VAL A 195 8.78 8.98 -15.98
CA VAL A 195 10.07 9.02 -16.66
C VAL A 195 10.70 10.40 -16.57
N ALA A 196 12.03 10.44 -16.64
CA ALA A 196 12.74 11.71 -16.79
C ALA A 196 12.64 12.23 -18.23
N PRO A 197 12.69 13.55 -18.45
CA PRO A 197 12.89 14.10 -19.80
C PRO A 197 14.24 13.66 -20.38
N GLN A 198 14.37 13.73 -21.70
CA GLN A 198 15.61 13.35 -22.38
C GLN A 198 16.79 14.19 -21.89
N GLY A 199 17.89 13.52 -21.54
CA GLY A 199 19.09 14.17 -20.98
C GLY A 199 19.03 14.41 -19.47
N PHE A 200 17.94 14.01 -18.80
CA PHE A 200 17.78 14.12 -17.36
C PHE A 200 17.62 12.74 -16.71
N VAL A 201 17.80 12.69 -15.39
CA VAL A 201 17.56 11.53 -14.54
C VAL A 201 16.66 11.91 -13.38
N LEU A 202 15.85 10.96 -12.91
CA LEU A 202 15.08 11.14 -11.67
C LEU A 202 15.97 10.81 -10.48
N LEU A 203 16.12 11.78 -9.57
CA LEU A 203 16.80 11.58 -8.30
C LEU A 203 15.77 11.42 -7.19
N SER A 204 15.91 10.38 -6.37
CA SER A 204 15.09 10.15 -5.19
C SER A 204 15.98 10.10 -3.96
N SER A 205 15.56 10.80 -2.90
CA SER A 205 16.20 10.79 -1.59
C SER A 205 15.13 10.45 -0.56
N ASP A 206 15.38 9.43 0.25
CA ASP A 206 14.47 8.97 1.32
C ASP A 206 15.18 9.06 2.66
N PHE A 207 14.46 9.43 3.72
CA PHE A 207 15.02 9.48 5.05
C PHE A 207 15.02 8.08 5.68
N ALA A 208 16.20 7.63 6.11
CA ALA A 208 16.36 6.36 6.79
C ALA A 208 15.69 6.40 8.19
N GLN A 209 14.48 5.80 8.27
CA GLN A 209 13.72 5.60 9.50
C GLN A 209 13.46 6.89 10.30
N LEU A 210 13.10 7.98 9.62
CA LEU A 210 12.91 9.30 10.25
C LEU A 210 11.97 9.26 11.46
N GLU A 211 10.80 8.63 11.31
CA GLU A 211 9.79 8.58 12.38
C GLU A 211 10.32 7.88 13.64
N LEU A 212 11.10 6.81 13.47
CA LEU A 212 11.71 6.08 14.59
C LEU A 212 12.83 6.90 15.25
N ARG A 213 13.59 7.68 14.47
CA ARG A 213 14.59 8.61 15.00
C ARG A 213 13.95 9.74 15.80
N ILE A 214 12.82 10.27 15.34
CA ILE A 214 12.03 11.26 16.08
C ILE A 214 11.51 10.65 17.38
N ALA A 215 10.97 9.43 17.32
CA ALA A 215 10.48 8.71 18.50
C ALA A 215 11.58 8.50 19.54
N ALA A 216 12.76 8.02 19.10
CA ALA A 216 13.92 7.80 19.96
C ALA A 216 14.42 9.10 20.61
N HIS A 217 14.38 10.21 19.88
CA HIS A 217 14.74 11.53 20.40
C HIS A 217 13.73 12.06 21.41
N LEU A 218 12.42 11.86 21.19
CA LEU A 218 11.39 12.31 22.11
C LEU A 218 11.28 11.43 23.37
N SER A 219 11.62 10.15 23.27
CA SER A 219 11.59 9.21 24.39
C SER A 219 12.88 9.19 25.22
N ASP A 220 13.95 9.81 24.73
CA ASP A 220 15.32 9.72 25.28
C ASP A 220 15.77 8.27 25.58
N ASP A 221 15.34 7.32 24.74
CA ASP A 221 15.70 5.91 24.91
C ASP A 221 17.13 5.68 24.39
N HIS A 222 18.09 5.62 25.32
CA HIS A 222 19.50 5.42 25.01
C HIS A 222 19.77 4.13 24.22
N GLN A 223 19.01 3.06 24.45
CA GLN A 223 19.18 1.81 23.73
C GLN A 223 18.73 1.98 22.27
N LEU A 224 17.55 2.56 22.06
CA LEU A 224 17.03 2.81 20.71
C LEU A 224 17.90 3.81 19.93
N ILE A 225 18.41 4.85 20.60
CA ILE A 225 19.34 5.83 20.00
C ILE A 225 20.65 5.14 19.59
N SER A 226 21.22 4.31 20.46
CA SER A 226 22.43 3.55 20.16
C SER A 226 22.22 2.62 18.96
N ASP A 227 21.12 1.87 18.95
CA ASP A 227 20.80 0.94 17.86
C ASP A 227 20.62 1.65 16.50
N LEU A 228 19.96 2.82 16.51
CA LEU A 228 19.76 3.66 15.31
C LEU A 228 21.05 4.33 14.80
N ASN A 229 22.01 4.62 15.68
CA ASN A 229 23.29 5.23 15.31
C ASN A 229 24.29 4.19 14.79
N ASN A 230 24.25 2.97 15.32
CA ASN A 230 25.12 1.88 14.91
C ASN A 230 24.67 1.18 13.61
N SER A 231 23.68 1.73 12.90
CA SER A 231 23.10 1.15 11.67
C SER A 231 22.65 -0.30 11.82
N VAL A 232 22.30 -0.71 13.04
CA VAL A 232 21.71 -2.02 13.31
C VAL A 232 20.33 -2.03 12.67
N ASP A 233 19.91 -3.16 12.09
CA ASP A 233 18.54 -3.27 11.61
C ASP A 233 17.59 -3.33 12.81
N VAL A 234 17.14 -2.15 13.23
CA VAL A 234 16.27 -1.98 14.39
C VAL A 234 14.97 -2.76 14.22
N PHE A 235 14.49 -3.00 12.99
CA PHE A 235 13.32 -3.82 12.76
C PHE A 235 13.60 -5.31 12.94
N ASP A 236 14.82 -5.76 12.70
CA ASP A 236 15.22 -7.13 13.04
C ASP A 236 15.41 -7.29 14.54
N VAL A 237 15.96 -6.30 15.24
CA VAL A 237 16.05 -6.30 16.71
C VAL A 237 14.66 -6.32 17.33
N ILE A 238 13.79 -5.38 16.95
CA ILE A 238 12.38 -5.32 17.40
C ILE A 238 11.66 -6.62 17.03
N GLY A 239 11.84 -7.11 15.79
CA GLY A 239 11.20 -8.33 15.33
C GLY A 239 11.68 -9.57 16.08
N SER A 240 12.97 -9.64 16.43
CA SER A 240 13.53 -10.71 17.23
C SER A 240 13.00 -10.67 18.66
N CYS A 241 12.88 -9.48 19.26
CA CYS A 241 12.40 -9.29 20.63
C CYS A 241 10.89 -9.59 20.75
N LEU A 242 10.08 -9.13 19.79
CA LEU A 242 8.62 -9.32 19.80
C LEU A 242 8.17 -10.70 19.32
N PHE A 243 8.93 -11.34 18.42
CA PHE A 243 8.51 -12.59 17.75
C PHE A 243 9.48 -13.75 17.96
N GLN A 244 10.10 -13.82 19.16
CA GLN A 244 11.12 -14.81 19.58
C GLN A 244 10.78 -16.28 19.24
N SER A 245 9.50 -16.61 19.03
CA SER A 245 8.98 -17.98 18.89
C SER A 245 8.29 -18.30 17.54
N SER A 246 8.44 -17.47 16.50
CA SER A 246 7.81 -17.74 15.18
C SER A 246 8.78 -18.28 14.13
N SER A 247 8.45 -19.42 13.52
CA SER A 247 9.21 -20.12 12.45
C SER A 247 9.13 -19.43 11.07
N LYS A 248 9.29 -18.09 11.03
CA LYS A 248 9.19 -17.28 9.81
C LYS A 248 10.53 -16.71 9.37
N SER A 249 10.71 -16.58 8.05
CA SER A 249 11.86 -15.94 7.41
C SER A 249 12.15 -14.57 8.03
N ALA A 250 13.43 -14.18 8.10
CA ALA A 250 13.87 -12.90 8.64
C ALA A 250 13.16 -11.71 7.97
N ASP A 251 12.97 -11.76 6.64
CA ASP A 251 12.28 -10.70 5.88
C ASP A 251 10.80 -10.53 6.28
N GLU A 252 10.10 -11.62 6.59
CA GLU A 252 8.70 -11.54 7.05
C GLU A 252 8.60 -10.93 8.45
N ARG A 253 9.53 -11.29 9.35
CA ARG A 253 9.62 -10.72 10.70
C ARG A 253 9.90 -9.21 10.63
N ARG A 254 10.83 -8.81 9.78
CA ARG A 254 11.19 -7.41 9.52
C ARG A 254 10.01 -6.59 9.00
N GLN A 255 9.26 -7.11 8.02
CA GLN A 255 8.07 -6.40 7.49
C GLN A 255 6.96 -6.26 8.53
N ARG A 256 6.77 -7.26 9.41
CA ARG A 256 5.81 -7.18 10.51
C ARG A 256 6.24 -6.17 11.56
N ALA A 257 7.51 -6.16 11.95
CA ALA A 257 8.05 -5.17 12.89
C ALA A 257 7.89 -3.74 12.35
N LYS A 258 8.16 -3.51 11.06
CA LYS A 258 7.87 -2.23 10.39
C LYS A 258 6.41 -1.82 10.52
N LYS A 259 5.50 -2.76 10.30
CA LYS A 259 4.06 -2.49 10.41
C LYS A 259 3.65 -2.17 11.85
N VAL A 260 4.15 -2.92 12.84
CA VAL A 260 3.87 -2.66 14.25
C VAL A 260 4.44 -1.30 14.69
N GLY A 261 5.66 -0.96 14.28
CA GLY A 261 6.23 0.37 14.55
C GLY A 261 5.36 1.50 13.98
N LEU A 262 4.83 1.33 12.77
CA LEU A 262 3.88 2.27 12.17
C LEU A 262 2.52 2.30 12.88
N ASP A 263 2.01 1.16 13.35
CA ASP A 263 0.72 1.05 14.04
C ASP A 263 0.78 1.66 15.46
N ILE A 264 1.90 1.52 16.18
CA ILE A 264 2.12 2.17 17.49
C ILE A 264 2.03 3.71 17.36
N HIS A 265 2.47 4.27 16.22
CA HIS A 265 2.31 5.70 15.93
C HIS A 265 0.85 6.13 15.67
N GLN A 266 -0.05 5.21 15.30
CA GLN A 266 -1.47 5.55 15.04
C GLN A 266 -2.38 5.43 16.26
N VAL A 267 -1.98 4.66 17.28
CA VAL A 267 -2.78 4.44 18.51
C VAL A 267 -2.58 5.56 19.55
N GLY A 268 -1.55 6.40 19.37
CA GLY A 268 -1.26 7.55 20.23
C GLY A 268 -1.95 8.86 19.84
N VAL A 269 -2.98 8.83 18.98
CA VAL A 269 -3.78 10.00 18.55
C VAL A 269 -5.25 9.80 18.89
#